data_AF-A0A7C6ZGT1-F1
#
_entry.id   AF-A0A7C6ZGT1-F1
#
_cell.length_a   1.000
_cell.length_b   1.000
_cell.length_c   1.000
_cell.angle_alpha   90.00
_cell.angle_beta   90.00
_cell.angle_gamma   90.00
#
_symmetry.space_group_name_H-M   'P 1'
#
loop_
_entity.id
_entity.type
_entity.pdbx_description
1 polymer ?
#
loop_
_entity_poly.entity_id
_entity_poly.type
_entity_poly.pdbx_seq_one_letter_code
_entity_poly.pdbx_strand_id
1 'polypeptide(L)'
;MIESPLFRVEKLTVLGTSRLTEKDVKAASKITPGTHFLRIRAQEVKANLSVLSWVQSADVRVRIPGELIITITERQPVGYIPVREGFYSFDRSGVLLEVVTDPKEVDLPVLTGLDLSDWG
;
A
#
# COMPACT_ATOMS: atom_id res chain seq x y z
N MET A 1 -6.07 -30.64 18.94
CA MET A 1 -5.94 -29.21 18.58
C MET A 1 -7.33 -28.74 18.18
N ILE A 2 -7.95 -27.83 18.94
CA ILE A 2 -9.34 -27.39 18.70
C ILE A 2 -9.27 -26.10 17.88
N GLU A 3 -9.32 -26.21 16.54
CA GLU A 3 -9.55 -25.04 15.69
C GLU A 3 -11.06 -24.73 15.74
N SER A 4 -11.48 -23.79 16.58
CA SER A 4 -12.88 -23.35 16.59
C SER A 4 -13.19 -22.58 15.29
N PRO A 5 -14.32 -22.86 14.61
CA PRO A 5 -14.73 -22.17 13.38
C PRO A 5 -14.90 -20.65 13.57
N LEU A 6 -15.02 -20.18 14.82
CA LEU A 6 -15.14 -18.76 15.18
C LEU A 6 -13.85 -17.94 14.96
N PHE A 7 -12.71 -18.58 14.67
CA PHE A 7 -11.41 -17.92 14.49
C PHE A 7 -10.96 -17.84 13.03
N ARG A 8 -11.89 -17.58 12.11
CA ARG A 8 -11.60 -17.38 10.69
C ARG A 8 -11.98 -15.97 10.25
N VAL A 9 -11.27 -15.47 9.25
CA VAL A 9 -11.62 -14.24 8.55
C VAL A 9 -12.89 -14.51 7.74
N GLU A 10 -14.02 -13.95 8.16
CA GLU A 10 -15.26 -13.92 7.38
C GLU A 10 -15.30 -12.69 6.48
N LYS A 11 -14.77 -11.57 6.97
CA LYS A 11 -14.76 -10.29 6.27
C LYS A 11 -13.38 -9.63 6.33
N LEU A 12 -12.93 -9.13 5.18
CA LEU A 12 -11.72 -8.34 5.05
C LEU A 12 -12.08 -6.91 4.63
N THR A 13 -11.88 -5.96 5.54
CA THR A 13 -12.17 -4.54 5.33
C THR A 13 -10.87 -3.77 5.16
N VAL A 14 -10.80 -2.93 4.13
CA VAL A 14 -9.66 -2.05 3.86
C VAL A 14 -10.10 -0.60 4.07
N LEU A 15 -9.28 0.19 4.75
CA LEU A 15 -9.53 1.60 5.06
C LEU A 15 -8.30 2.45 4.69
N GLY A 16 -8.51 3.74 4.44
CA GLY A 16 -7.44 4.71 4.24
C GLY A 16 -6.80 4.68 2.84
N THR A 17 -7.49 4.09 1.87
CA THR A 17 -7.07 4.09 0.47
C THR A 17 -7.72 5.23 -0.31
N SER A 18 -6.95 5.94 -1.12
CA SER A 18 -7.40 7.01 -2.01
C SER A 18 -6.85 6.81 -3.42
N ARG A 19 -5.54 6.58 -3.55
CA ARG A 19 -4.85 6.23 -4.81
C ARG A 19 -4.89 4.73 -5.06
N LEU A 20 -4.68 3.92 -4.02
CA LEU A 20 -4.80 2.47 -4.08
C LEU A 20 -6.26 2.06 -4.15
N THR A 21 -6.55 0.93 -4.80
CA THR A 21 -7.87 0.31 -4.65
C THR A 21 -7.87 -0.70 -3.50
N GLU A 22 -9.04 -0.91 -2.89
CA GLU A 22 -9.18 -2.00 -1.91
C GLU A 22 -8.77 -3.36 -2.49
N LYS A 23 -8.99 -3.58 -3.78
CA LYS A 23 -8.66 -4.82 -4.47
C LYS A 23 -7.15 -5.06 -4.49
N ASP A 24 -6.36 -4.02 -4.77
CA ASP A 24 -4.90 -4.11 -4.79
C ASP A 24 -4.36 -4.43 -3.40
N VAL A 25 -4.89 -3.76 -2.37
CA VAL A 25 -4.53 -4.02 -0.97
C VAL A 25 -4.91 -5.44 -0.54
N LYS A 26 -6.12 -5.90 -0.89
CA LYS A 26 -6.57 -7.28 -0.58
C LYS A 26 -5.66 -8.30 -1.27
N ALA A 27 -5.35 -8.10 -2.56
CA ALA A 27 -4.47 -8.99 -3.31
C ALA A 27 -3.05 -9.02 -2.72
N ALA A 28 -2.47 -7.86 -2.44
CA ALA A 28 -1.14 -7.74 -1.84
C ALA A 28 -1.10 -8.32 -0.42
N SER A 29 -2.18 -8.22 0.37
CA SER A 29 -2.21 -8.75 1.74
C SER A 29 -2.03 -10.27 1.82
N LYS A 30 -2.34 -11.00 0.73
CA LYS A 30 -2.39 -12.47 0.64
C LYS A 30 -3.36 -13.12 1.66
N ILE A 31 -4.33 -12.36 2.17
CA ILE A 31 -5.37 -12.87 3.07
C ILE A 31 -6.66 -13.05 2.29
N THR A 32 -7.25 -14.23 2.42
CA THR A 32 -8.56 -14.56 1.85
C THR A 32 -9.57 -14.88 2.95
N PRO A 33 -10.88 -14.69 2.70
CA PRO A 33 -11.92 -15.23 3.56
C PRO A 33 -11.70 -16.73 3.82
N GLY A 34 -11.89 -17.17 5.06
CA GLY A 34 -11.60 -18.52 5.55
C GLY A 34 -10.22 -18.68 6.21
N THR A 35 -9.31 -17.71 6.02
CA THR A 35 -7.98 -17.72 6.68
C THR A 35 -8.14 -17.74 8.20
N HIS A 36 -7.41 -18.63 8.88
CA HIS A 36 -7.41 -18.66 10.35
C HIS A 36 -6.66 -17.47 10.95
N PHE A 37 -7.24 -16.77 11.92
CA PHE A 37 -6.59 -15.64 12.58
C PHE A 37 -5.23 -16.01 13.21
N LEU A 38 -5.08 -17.24 13.72
CA LEU A 38 -3.84 -17.73 14.32
C LEU A 38 -2.68 -17.86 13.31
N ARG A 39 -2.98 -17.96 12.02
CA ARG A 39 -1.97 -18.04 10.95
C ARG A 39 -1.59 -16.67 10.41
N ILE A 40 -2.31 -15.61 10.77
CA ILE A 40 -2.05 -14.27 10.29
C ILE A 40 -0.92 -13.66 11.13
N ARG A 41 0.22 -13.41 10.49
CA ARG A 41 1.33 -12.65 11.07
C ARG A 41 1.26 -11.22 10.58
N ALA A 42 0.92 -10.28 11.46
CA ALA A 42 0.75 -8.88 11.08
C ALA A 42 2.00 -8.29 10.38
N GLN A 43 3.20 -8.67 10.82
CA GLN A 43 4.46 -8.26 10.18
C GLN A 43 4.59 -8.75 8.74
N GLU A 44 4.21 -10.00 8.46
CA GLU A 44 4.25 -10.55 7.10
C GLU A 44 3.23 -9.85 6.18
N VAL A 45 2.04 -9.56 6.70
CA VAL A 45 1.03 -8.78 5.96
C VAL A 45 1.56 -7.39 5.64
N LYS A 46 2.14 -6.69 6.63
CA LYS A 46 2.75 -5.37 6.43
C LYS A 46 3.88 -5.42 5.38
N ALA A 47 4.72 -6.46 5.41
CA ALA A 47 5.79 -6.67 4.43
C ALA A 47 5.27 -6.99 3.02
N ASN A 48 4.18 -7.75 2.89
CA ASN A 48 3.56 -7.96 1.59
C ASN A 48 2.95 -6.66 1.03
N LEU A 49 2.34 -5.85 1.90
CA LEU A 49 1.73 -4.57 1.52
C LEU A 49 2.77 -3.51 1.14
N SER A 50 3.99 -3.54 1.69
CA SER A 50 5.05 -2.58 1.34
C SER A 50 5.57 -2.70 -0.09
N VAL A 51 5.18 -3.75 -0.82
CA VAL A 51 5.46 -3.88 -2.27
C VAL A 51 4.66 -2.85 -3.07
N LEU A 52 3.52 -2.39 -2.54
CA LEU A 52 2.77 -1.29 -3.13
C LEU A 52 3.46 0.03 -2.77
N SER A 53 4.10 0.68 -3.74
CA SER A 53 4.89 1.90 -3.50
C SER A 53 4.12 2.99 -2.77
N TRP A 54 2.81 3.10 -3.01
CA TRP A 54 1.92 4.06 -2.34
C TRP A 54 1.70 3.79 -0.85
N VAL A 55 2.06 2.64 -0.30
CA VAL A 55 1.90 2.34 1.14
C VAL A 55 3.05 2.98 1.93
N GLN A 56 2.72 3.96 2.78
CA GLN A 56 3.64 4.50 3.77
C GLN A 56 3.72 3.58 4.99
N SER A 57 2.56 3.17 5.48
CA SER A 57 2.41 2.22 6.57
C SER A 57 1.08 1.48 6.46
N ALA A 58 1.02 0.31 7.09
CA ALA A 58 -0.19 -0.48 7.22
C ALA A 58 -0.38 -0.93 8.66
N ASP A 59 -1.63 -0.94 9.13
CA ASP A 59 -2.03 -1.52 10.40
C ASP A 59 -3.08 -2.60 10.20
N VAL A 60 -2.88 -3.72 10.90
CA VAL A 60 -3.70 -4.92 10.76
C VAL A 60 -4.32 -5.21 12.11
N ARG A 61 -5.66 -5.19 12.19
CA ARG A 61 -6.41 -5.43 13.43
C ARG A 61 -7.48 -6.47 13.21
N VAL A 62 -7.65 -7.35 14.19
CA VAL A 62 -8.77 -8.29 14.23
C VAL A 62 -9.91 -7.65 15.02
N ARG A 63 -11.10 -7.59 14.43
CA ARG A 63 -12.35 -7.24 15.09
C ARG A 63 -13.21 -8.48 15.21
N ILE A 64 -13.40 -8.95 16.44
CA ILE A 64 -14.14 -10.18 16.72
C ILE A 64 -15.66 -9.88 16.76
N PRO A 65 -16.52 -10.77 16.23
CA PRO A 65 -16.16 -12.00 15.51
C PRO A 65 -15.86 -11.76 14.03
N GLY A 66 -14.85 -12.47 13.50
CA GLY A 66 -14.73 -12.74 12.06
C GLY A 66 -14.19 -11.64 11.14
N GLU A 67 -13.90 -10.43 11.60
CA GLU A 67 -13.44 -9.36 10.70
C GLU A 67 -11.95 -9.04 10.86
N LEU A 68 -11.22 -8.97 9.75
CA LEU A 68 -9.89 -8.38 9.68
C LEU A 68 -9.98 -7.00 9.03
N ILE A 69 -9.41 -6.00 9.70
CA ILE A 69 -9.35 -4.63 9.23
C ILE A 69 -7.89 -4.29 8.90
N ILE A 70 -7.65 -3.90 7.66
CA ILE A 70 -6.36 -3.36 7.20
C ILE A 70 -6.55 -1.85 6.98
N THR A 71 -5.84 -1.05 7.77
CA THR A 71 -5.79 0.40 7.58
C THR A 71 -4.49 0.77 6.89
N ILE A 72 -4.58 1.42 5.74
CA ILE A 72 -3.45 1.92 4.97
C ILE A 72 -3.28 3.40 5.25
N THR A 73 -2.04 3.83 5.41
CA THR A 73 -1.64 5.23 5.27
C THR A 73 -0.92 5.36 3.94
N GLU A 74 -1.49 6.10 3.01
CA GLU A 74 -0.88 6.34 1.71
C GLU A 74 0.18 7.43 1.76
N ARG A 75 1.27 7.23 1.03
CA ARG A 75 2.33 8.21 0.87
C ARG A 75 1.81 9.48 0.24
N GLN A 76 2.38 10.60 0.66
CA GLN A 76 2.09 11.92 0.10
C GLN A 76 3.26 12.34 -0.78
N PRO A 77 3.05 12.55 -2.09
CA PRO A 77 4.09 13.03 -2.96
C PRO A 77 4.51 14.45 -2.54
N VAL A 78 5.80 14.76 -2.68
CA VAL A 78 6.37 16.07 -2.35
C VAL A 78 7.08 16.73 -3.52
N GLY A 79 7.19 16.04 -4.65
CA GLY A 79 7.84 16.56 -5.83
C GLY A 79 7.80 15.56 -6.98
N TYR A 80 8.34 16.02 -8.09
CA TYR A 80 8.43 15.28 -9.34
C TYR A 80 9.87 15.22 -9.83
N ILE A 81 10.25 14.12 -10.49
CA ILE A 81 11.51 13.97 -11.21
C ILE A 81 11.18 13.71 -12.69
N PRO A 82 11.72 14.51 -13.63
CA PRO A 82 11.47 14.31 -15.05
C PRO A 82 12.09 12.99 -15.53
N VAL A 83 11.32 12.25 -16.33
CA VAL A 83 11.76 11.05 -17.04
C VAL A 83 11.30 11.11 -18.50
N ARG A 84 11.78 10.17 -19.33
CA ARG A 84 11.44 10.16 -20.77
C ARG A 84 9.93 10.13 -21.04
N GLU A 85 9.18 9.48 -20.17
CA GLU A 85 7.74 9.20 -20.33
C GLU A 85 6.84 10.21 -19.60
N GLY A 86 7.41 11.20 -18.89
CA GLY A 86 6.67 12.15 -18.07
C GLY A 86 7.43 12.50 -16.80
N PHE A 87 6.78 12.36 -15.65
CA PHE A 87 7.35 12.69 -14.35
C PHE A 87 7.08 11.58 -13.34
N TYR A 88 8.12 11.07 -12.67
CA TYR A 88 7.90 10.25 -11.47
C TYR A 88 7.61 11.14 -10.28
N SER A 89 6.53 10.85 -9.56
CA SER A 89 6.29 11.41 -8.23
C SER A 89 7.12 10.67 -7.17
N PHE A 90 7.55 11.40 -6.14
CA PHE A 90 8.27 10.83 -5.00
C PHE A 90 7.83 11.43 -3.68
N ASP A 91 8.03 10.69 -2.58
CA ASP A 91 7.69 11.14 -1.23
C ASP A 91 8.90 11.65 -0.44
N ARG A 92 8.69 12.11 0.81
CA ARG A 92 9.78 12.61 1.67
C ARG A 92 10.88 11.59 2.01
N SER A 93 10.59 10.30 1.87
CA SER A 93 11.57 9.22 2.06
C SER A 93 12.32 8.86 0.77
N GLY A 94 12.03 9.54 -0.33
CA GLY A 94 12.64 9.30 -1.64
C GLY A 94 12.05 8.11 -2.38
N VAL A 95 10.91 7.57 -1.96
CA VAL A 95 10.25 6.45 -2.65
C VAL A 95 9.52 6.97 -3.88
N LEU A 96 9.81 6.38 -5.05
CA LEU A 96 9.11 6.66 -6.30
C LEU A 96 7.72 5.98 -6.30
N LEU A 97 6.68 6.70 -6.73
CA LEU A 97 5.28 6.25 -6.60
C LEU A 97 4.67 5.87 -7.95
N GLU A 98 4.43 6.86 -8.81
CA GLU A 98 3.84 6.67 -10.14
C GLU A 98 4.38 7.67 -11.16
N VAL A 99 4.29 7.31 -12.45
CA VAL A 99 4.52 8.23 -13.56
C VAL A 99 3.25 9.02 -13.81
N VAL A 100 3.36 10.35 -13.81
CA VAL A 100 2.31 11.27 -14.22
C VAL A 100 2.73 12.00 -15.50
N THR A 101 1.77 12.21 -16.40
CA THR A 101 2.01 12.92 -17.67
C THR A 101 1.81 14.43 -17.53
N ASP A 102 1.05 14.89 -16.54
CA ASP A 102 0.87 16.31 -16.24
C ASP A 102 1.06 16.57 -14.72
N PRO A 103 2.19 17.19 -14.32
CA PRO A 103 2.44 17.50 -12.91
C PRO A 103 1.54 18.63 -12.38
N LYS A 104 0.73 19.28 -13.23
CA LYS A 104 -0.13 20.42 -12.82
C LYS A 104 -1.30 20.05 -11.91
N GLU A 105 -1.60 18.77 -11.71
CA GLU A 105 -2.66 18.36 -10.78
C GLU A 105 -2.31 18.68 -9.32
N VAL A 106 -1.02 18.87 -8.99
CA VAL A 106 -0.56 19.23 -7.65
C VAL A 106 0.64 20.18 -7.78
N ASP A 107 0.55 21.38 -7.21
CA ASP A 107 1.61 22.41 -7.22
C ASP A 107 2.83 22.00 -6.38
N LEU A 108 3.58 21.02 -6.88
CA LEU A 108 4.77 20.43 -6.26
C LEU A 108 6.03 20.75 -7.07
N PRO A 109 7.20 20.89 -6.42
CA PRO A 109 8.45 21.19 -7.09
C PRO A 109 8.90 20.06 -8.03
N VAL A 110 9.56 20.45 -9.12
CA VAL A 110 10.26 19.54 -10.02
C VAL A 110 11.75 19.55 -9.69
N LEU A 111 12.29 18.41 -9.32
CA LEU A 111 13.72 18.21 -9.06
C LEU A 111 14.41 17.82 -10.37
N THR A 112 15.27 18.71 -10.88
CA THR A 112 16.01 18.51 -12.13
C THR A 112 17.49 18.23 -11.87
N GLY A 113 18.22 17.77 -12.89
CA GLY A 113 19.65 17.44 -12.78
C GLY A 113 19.94 16.04 -12.24
N LEU A 114 18.92 15.22 -12.03
CA LEU A 114 19.05 13.79 -11.73
C LEU A 114 18.88 12.98 -13.02
N ASP A 115 19.77 11.99 -13.22
CA ASP A 115 19.59 10.96 -14.24
C ASP A 115 19.09 9.68 -13.58
N LEU A 116 17.84 9.30 -13.88
CA LEU A 116 17.22 8.08 -13.37
C LEU A 116 17.27 6.92 -14.38
N SER A 117 18.01 7.06 -15.50
CA SER A 117 18.08 6.00 -16.50
C SER A 117 18.73 4.70 -16.00
N ASP A 118 19.51 4.77 -14.92
CA ASP A 118 20.12 3.62 -14.25
C ASP A 118 19.24 3.00 -13.14
N TRP A 119 18.06 3.59 -12.84
CA TRP A 119 17.19 3.12 -11.77
C TRP A 119 16.18 2.09 -12.31
N GLY A 120 16.31 0.83 -11.86
CA GLY A 120 15.45 -0.30 -12.24
C GLY A 120 15.05 -1.15 -11.03
#